data_AF-A0A370AK17-F1
#
_entry.id   AF-A0A370AK17-F1
#
_cell.length_a   1.000
_cell.length_b   1.000
_cell.length_c   1.000
_cell.angle_alpha   90.00
_cell.angle_beta   90.00
_cell.angle_gamma   90.00
#
_symmetry.space_group_name_H-M   'P 1'
#
loop_
_entity.id
_entity.type
_entity.pdbx_description
1 polymer ?
#
loop_
_entity_poly.entity_id
_entity_poly.type
_entity_poly.pdbx_seq_one_letter_code
_entity_poly.pdbx_strand_id
1 'polypeptide(L)'
;MNTNEKRDTLDIKVKLSTLWIVVMFNMLFADVLGFMTPDFLVILETGMAGEVRITQGILLVFAVILEIPIIMIILSRVLKYKLNRLANIIASVITILFVIGGGSLDLHYIFFASVEVLCMLLIIWYSWKWPEQES
;
A
#
# COMPACT_ATOMS: atom_id res chain seq x y z
N MET A 1 -29.46 0.09 -15.11
CA MET A 1 -28.67 -0.12 -13.88
C MET A 1 -29.61 -0.26 -12.70
N ASN A 2 -29.66 -1.46 -12.11
CA ASN A 2 -30.59 -1.79 -11.02
C ASN A 2 -30.11 -1.15 -9.69
N THR A 3 -31.02 -0.87 -8.76
CA THR A 3 -30.67 -0.27 -7.45
C THR A 3 -29.76 -1.17 -6.61
N ASN A 4 -29.88 -2.49 -6.76
CA ASN A 4 -29.01 -3.47 -6.10
C ASN A 4 -27.58 -3.45 -6.65
N GLU A 5 -27.40 -3.35 -7.97
CA GLU A 5 -26.09 -3.26 -8.61
C GLU A 5 -25.30 -2.01 -8.19
N LYS A 6 -26.00 -0.88 -7.99
CA LYS A 6 -25.40 0.35 -7.46
C LYS A 6 -24.94 0.20 -6.01
N ARG A 7 -25.64 -0.59 -5.18
CA ARG A 7 -25.23 -0.84 -3.79
C ARG A 7 -24.00 -1.72 -3.73
N ASP A 8 -23.99 -2.82 -4.50
CA ASP A 8 -22.86 -3.74 -4.53
C ASP A 8 -21.56 -3.06 -5.00
N THR A 9 -21.64 -2.16 -5.98
CA THR A 9 -20.47 -1.38 -6.41
C THR A 9 -20.00 -0.37 -5.38
N LEU A 10 -20.93 0.31 -4.71
CA LEU A 10 -20.60 1.22 -3.63
C LEU A 10 -19.86 0.46 -2.51
N ASP A 11 -20.33 -0.74 -2.17
CA ASP A 11 -19.74 -1.60 -1.15
C ASP A 11 -18.34 -2.09 -1.53
N ILE A 12 -18.10 -2.48 -2.79
CA ILE A 12 -16.75 -2.84 -3.26
C ILE A 12 -15.81 -1.64 -3.16
N LYS A 13 -16.26 -0.46 -3.59
CA LYS A 13 -15.46 0.78 -3.49
C LYS A 13 -15.14 1.15 -2.04
N VAL A 14 -16.08 0.95 -1.10
CA VAL A 14 -15.81 1.11 0.35
C VAL A 14 -14.73 0.12 0.77
N LYS A 15 -14.91 -1.17 0.49
CA LYS A 15 -13.98 -2.23 0.90
C LYS A 15 -12.55 -1.99 0.41
N LEU A 16 -12.39 -1.62 -0.86
CA LEU A 16 -11.07 -1.30 -1.43
C LEU A 16 -10.42 -0.11 -0.72
N SER A 17 -11.16 0.97 -0.51
CA SER A 17 -10.69 2.15 0.23
C SER A 17 -10.31 1.81 1.67
N THR A 18 -11.11 1.02 2.38
CA THR A 18 -10.82 0.55 3.73
C THR A 18 -9.57 -0.32 3.78
N LEU A 19 -9.36 -1.22 2.80
CA LEU A 19 -8.13 -2.02 2.73
C LEU A 19 -6.89 -1.15 2.54
N TRP A 20 -6.95 -0.11 1.69
CA TRP A 20 -5.84 0.84 1.55
C TRP A 20 -5.55 1.62 2.84
N ILE A 21 -6.59 1.98 3.61
CA ILE A 21 -6.41 2.59 4.94
C ILE A 21 -5.67 1.61 5.87
N VAL A 22 -6.06 0.33 5.89
CA VAL A 22 -5.39 -0.70 6.70
C VAL A 22 -3.93 -0.86 6.28
N VAL A 23 -3.64 -0.92 4.98
CA VAL A 23 -2.26 -0.97 4.46
C VAL A 23 -1.47 0.24 4.94
N MET A 24 -2.01 1.45 4.77
CA MET A 24 -1.33 2.67 5.21
C MET A 24 -1.00 2.70 6.70
N PHE A 25 -1.94 2.29 7.55
CA PHE A 25 -1.67 2.24 8.98
C PHE A 25 -0.64 1.17 9.34
N ASN A 26 -0.66 0.00 8.69
CA ASN A 26 0.37 -1.03 8.91
C ASN A 26 1.75 -0.50 8.55
N MET A 27 1.89 0.11 7.36
CA MET A 27 3.17 0.68 6.92
C MET A 27 3.67 1.76 7.90
N LEU A 28 2.77 2.64 8.34
CA LEU A 28 3.12 3.68 9.32
C LEU A 28 3.62 3.08 10.63
N PHE A 29 2.96 2.05 11.16
CA PHE A 29 3.40 1.40 12.40
C PHE A 29 4.67 0.58 12.20
N ALA A 30 4.86 -0.06 11.04
CA ALA A 30 6.10 -0.74 10.69
C ALA A 30 7.29 0.23 10.74
N ASP A 31 7.15 1.41 10.14
CA ASP A 31 8.18 2.45 10.16
C ASP A 31 8.43 2.99 11.58
N VAL A 32 7.37 3.24 12.35
CA VAL A 32 7.49 3.72 13.74
C VAL A 32 8.26 2.71 14.61
N LEU A 33 7.99 1.41 14.46
CA LEU A 33 8.77 0.38 15.16
C LEU A 33 10.19 0.28 14.63
N GLY A 34 10.37 0.42 13.31
CA GLY A 34 11.69 0.46 12.67
C GLY A 34 12.58 1.57 13.22
N PHE A 35 12.02 2.73 13.56
CA PHE A 35 12.77 3.82 14.20
C PHE A 35 13.23 3.51 15.63
N MET A 36 12.68 2.49 16.27
CA MET A 36 13.09 2.05 17.60
C MET A 36 14.18 0.96 17.56
N THR A 37 14.61 0.50 16.38
CA THR A 37 15.69 -0.48 16.26
C THR A 37 17.06 0.18 16.44
N PRO A 38 18.07 -0.59 16.91
CA PRO A 38 19.45 -0.09 16.99
C PRO A 38 20.00 0.38 15.63
N ASP A 39 19.56 -0.25 14.53
CA ASP A 39 20.00 0.08 13.19
C ASP A 39 19.63 1.51 12.80
N PHE A 40 18.49 2.01 13.28
CA PHE A 40 18.10 3.40 13.04
C PHE A 40 19.07 4.40 13.67
N LEU A 41 19.64 4.10 14.85
CA LEU A 41 20.65 4.96 15.47
C LEU A 41 21.92 5.05 14.61
N VAL A 42 22.34 3.94 14.01
CA VAL A 42 23.49 3.92 13.08
C VAL A 42 23.19 4.77 11.85
N ILE A 43 21.97 4.70 11.31
CA ILE A 43 21.53 5.53 10.18
C ILE A 43 21.60 7.01 10.54
N LEU A 44 21.16 7.40 11.75
CA LEU A 44 21.18 8.80 12.19
C LEU A 44 22.61 9.33 12.39
N GLU A 45 23.51 8.50 12.92
CA GLU A 45 24.90 8.91 13.16
C GLU A 45 25.71 8.99 11.86
N THR A 46 25.55 8.00 10.98
CA THR A 46 26.40 7.85 9.78
C THR A 46 25.77 8.41 8.50
N GLY A 47 24.44 8.61 8.49
CA GLY A 47 23.68 8.90 7.27
C GLY A 47 23.62 7.73 6.29
N MET A 48 23.95 6.50 6.72
CA MET A 48 24.00 5.30 5.87
C MET A 48 23.02 4.23 6.37
N ALA A 49 22.16 3.75 5.47
CA ALA A 49 21.36 2.55 5.67
C ALA A 49 22.10 1.36 5.05
N GLY A 50 22.86 0.65 5.88
CA GLY A 50 23.81 -0.35 5.41
C GLY A 50 24.89 0.30 4.54
N GLU A 51 25.00 -0.14 3.29
CA GLU A 51 25.95 0.42 2.31
C GLU A 51 25.38 1.61 1.51
N VAL A 52 24.09 1.93 1.70
CA VAL A 52 23.40 2.96 0.92
C VAL A 52 23.37 4.28 1.69
N ARG A 53 23.92 5.35 1.10
CA ARG A 53 23.85 6.69 1.67
C ARG A 53 22.45 7.28 1.51
N ILE A 54 21.86 7.75 2.62
CA ILE A 54 20.58 8.45 2.58
C ILE A 54 20.79 9.84 1.97
N THR A 55 20.14 10.07 0.83
CA THR A 55 20.18 11.36 0.11
C THR A 55 18.77 11.92 -0.02
N GLN A 56 18.65 13.23 -0.23
CA GLN A 56 17.35 13.87 -0.49
C GLN A 56 16.61 13.24 -1.68
N GLY A 57 17.34 12.79 -2.70
CA GLY A 57 16.75 12.12 -3.87
C GLY A 57 16.10 10.78 -3.51
N ILE A 58 16.76 9.96 -2.68
CA ILE A 58 16.20 8.67 -2.25
C ILE A 58 14.96 8.89 -1.38
N LEU A 59 15.00 9.86 -0.46
CA LEU A 59 13.85 10.21 0.38
C LEU A 59 12.66 10.69 -0.46
N LEU A 60 12.91 11.46 -1.52
CA LEU A 60 11.86 11.88 -2.45
C LEU A 60 11.23 10.68 -3.18
N VAL A 61 12.05 9.72 -3.62
CA VAL A 61 11.54 8.49 -4.26
C VAL A 61 10.65 7.71 -3.29
N PHE A 62 11.07 7.53 -2.04
CA PHE A 62 10.24 6.88 -1.02
C PHE A 62 8.94 7.64 -0.76
N ALA A 63 8.98 8.96 -0.64
CA ALA A 63 7.78 9.77 -0.48
C ALA A 63 6.80 9.59 -1.64
N VAL A 64 7.28 9.58 -2.89
CA VAL A 64 6.43 9.36 -4.08
C VAL A 64 5.79 7.97 -4.07
N ILE A 65 6.52 6.94 -3.65
CA ILE A 65 5.99 5.57 -3.58
C ILE A 65 4.94 5.46 -2.47
N LEU A 66 5.19 6.05 -1.29
CA LEU A 66 4.23 6.08 -0.17
C LEU A 66 2.97 6.88 -0.49
N GLU A 67 3.04 7.82 -1.43
CA GLU A 67 1.87 8.56 -1.87
C GLU A 67 0.87 7.68 -2.64
N ILE A 68 1.34 6.57 -3.27
CA ILE A 68 0.48 5.63 -4.00
C ILE A 68 -0.65 5.09 -3.11
N PRO A 69 -0.38 4.40 -1.98
CA PRO A 69 -1.44 3.90 -1.11
C PRO A 69 -2.33 5.01 -0.54
N ILE A 70 -1.79 6.20 -0.22
CA ILE A 70 -2.55 7.36 0.26
C ILE A 70 -3.59 7.80 -0.78
N ILE A 71 -3.12 8.03 -2.00
CA ILE A 71 -3.95 8.46 -3.14
C ILE A 71 -5.02 7.39 -3.45
N MET A 72 -4.67 6.11 -3.35
CA MET A 72 -5.59 5.01 -3.62
C MET A 72 -6.76 4.91 -2.64
N ILE A 73 -6.64 5.44 -1.41
CA ILE A 73 -7.77 5.55 -0.47
C ILE A 73 -8.92 6.33 -1.12
N ILE A 74 -8.60 7.44 -1.80
CA ILE A 74 -9.57 8.32 -2.45
C ILE A 74 -9.95 7.80 -3.83
N LEU A 75 -8.96 7.42 -4.65
CA LEU A 75 -9.23 6.97 -6.03
C LEU A 75 -10.09 5.71 -6.08
N SER A 76 -9.97 4.82 -5.08
CA SER A 76 -10.84 3.65 -4.95
C SER A 76 -12.34 3.99 -4.88
N ARG A 77 -12.68 5.21 -4.43
CA ARG A 77 -14.04 5.71 -4.30
C ARG A 77 -14.50 6.44 -5.57
N VAL A 78 -13.62 7.26 -6.14
CA VAL A 78 -13.95 8.22 -7.20
C VAL A 78 -13.89 7.60 -8.60
N LEU A 79 -12.96 6.68 -8.86
CA LEU A 79 -12.75 6.13 -10.20
C LEU A 79 -13.95 5.33 -10.73
N LYS A 80 -14.10 5.34 -12.06
CA LYS A 80 -15.02 4.44 -12.80
C LYS A 80 -14.47 3.02 -12.78
N TYR A 81 -15.37 2.03 -12.89
CA TYR A 81 -15.06 0.59 -12.76
C TYR A 81 -13.75 0.14 -13.44
N LYS A 82 -13.63 0.34 -14.76
CA LYS A 82 -12.47 -0.15 -15.54
C LYS A 82 -11.14 0.44 -15.06
N LEU A 83 -11.10 1.75 -14.83
CA LEU A 83 -9.90 2.43 -14.34
C LEU A 83 -9.61 2.08 -12.88
N ASN A 84 -10.64 1.93 -12.06
CA ASN A 84 -10.47 1.58 -10.65
C ASN A 84 -9.85 0.20 -10.48
N ARG A 85 -10.33 -0.77 -11.26
CA ARG A 85 -9.80 -2.14 -11.25
C ARG A 85 -8.32 -2.16 -11.64
N LEU A 86 -7.96 -1.50 -12.75
CA LEU A 86 -6.57 -1.47 -13.21
C LEU A 86 -5.66 -0.72 -12.23
N ALA A 87 -6.10 0.43 -11.73
CA ALA A 87 -5.34 1.23 -10.76
C ALA A 87 -5.06 0.45 -9.47
N ASN A 88 -6.07 -0.22 -8.90
CA ASN A 88 -5.90 -1.02 -7.70
C ASN A 88 -4.91 -2.17 -7.89
N ILE A 89 -4.97 -2.88 -9.02
CA ILE A 89 -4.04 -3.99 -9.31
C ILE A 89 -2.62 -3.47 -9.45
N ILE A 90 -2.40 -2.44 -10.29
CA ILE A 90 -1.06 -1.88 -10.52
C ILE A 90 -0.48 -1.32 -9.22
N ALA A 91 -1.26 -0.51 -8.49
CA ALA A 91 -0.82 0.07 -7.22
C ALA A 91 -0.46 -1.03 -6.21
N SER A 92 -1.30 -2.07 -6.08
CA SER A 92 -1.01 -3.18 -5.16
C SER A 92 0.28 -3.90 -5.53
N VAL A 93 0.54 -4.16 -6.81
CA VAL A 93 1.79 -4.81 -7.25
C VAL A 93 3.01 -3.94 -6.93
N ILE A 94 2.95 -2.63 -7.23
CA ILE A 94 4.04 -1.71 -6.92
C ILE A 94 4.30 -1.66 -5.42
N THR A 95 3.25 -1.57 -4.60
CA THR A 95 3.39 -1.52 -3.14
C THR A 95 3.90 -2.86 -2.58
N ILE A 96 3.49 -4.02 -3.10
CA ILE A 96 4.06 -5.33 -2.72
C ILE A 96 5.56 -5.36 -2.99
N LEU A 97 5.99 -4.94 -4.19
CA LEU A 97 7.40 -4.93 -4.56
C LEU A 97 8.20 -3.98 -3.65
N PHE A 98 7.61 -2.84 -3.27
CA PHE A 98 8.22 -1.90 -2.35
C PHE A 98 8.38 -2.48 -0.94
N VAL A 99 7.33 -3.07 -0.38
CA VAL A 99 7.35 -3.66 0.97
C VAL A 99 8.34 -4.82 1.06
N ILE A 100 8.37 -5.69 0.04
CA ILE A 100 9.31 -6.82 0.02
C ILE A 100 10.75 -6.35 -0.25
N GLY A 101 10.93 -5.37 -1.14
CA GLY A 101 12.26 -4.90 -1.55
C GLY A 101 12.92 -3.91 -0.59
N GLY A 102 12.14 -3.14 0.16
CA GLY A 102 12.62 -2.15 1.13
C GLY A 102 12.73 -2.69 2.56
N GLY A 103 12.39 -3.95 2.77
CA GLY A 103 12.17 -4.51 4.10
C GLY A 103 13.39 -4.98 4.87
N SER A 104 13.31 -4.87 6.19
CA SER A 104 14.23 -5.53 7.12
C SER A 104 13.83 -7.00 7.35
N LEU A 105 14.80 -7.85 7.69
CA LEU A 105 14.57 -9.22 8.15
C LEU A 105 14.16 -9.29 9.63
N ASP A 106 13.94 -8.14 10.27
CA ASP A 106 13.44 -8.09 11.64
C ASP A 106 12.04 -8.69 11.75
N LEU A 107 11.80 -9.39 12.85
CA LEU A 107 10.53 -10.11 13.09
C LEU A 107 9.31 -9.20 13.04
N HIS A 108 9.42 -7.98 13.59
CA HIS A 108 8.32 -7.00 13.55
C HIS A 108 8.01 -6.59 12.12
N TYR A 109 9.05 -6.33 11.31
CA TYR A 109 8.89 -5.94 9.91
C TYR A 109 8.26 -7.07 9.09
N ILE A 110 8.75 -8.31 9.24
CA ILE A 110 8.20 -9.48 8.55
C ILE A 110 6.71 -9.65 8.89
N PHE A 111 6.32 -9.45 10.15
CA PHE A 111 4.93 -9.52 10.55
C PHE A 111 4.07 -8.47 9.84
N PHE A 112 4.45 -7.18 9.88
CA PHE A 112 3.73 -6.12 9.17
C PHE A 112 3.68 -6.35 7.66
N ALA A 113 4.82 -6.66 7.05
CA ALA A 113 4.92 -6.97 5.62
C ALA A 113 3.99 -8.13 5.22
N SER A 114 3.88 -9.17 6.05
CA SER A 114 2.97 -10.29 5.77
C SER A 114 1.50 -9.85 5.75
N VAL A 115 1.08 -8.99 6.69
CA VAL A 115 -0.28 -8.44 6.77
C VAL A 115 -0.55 -7.51 5.59
N GLU A 116 0.40 -6.65 5.25
CA GLU A 116 0.31 -5.73 4.12
C GLU A 116 0.16 -6.49 2.79
N VAL A 117 0.98 -7.50 2.56
CA VAL A 117 0.90 -8.37 1.37
C VAL A 117 -0.45 -9.08 1.31
N LEU A 118 -0.95 -9.61 2.43
CA LEU A 118 -2.29 -10.20 2.48
C LEU A 118 -3.38 -9.18 2.11
N CYS A 119 -3.32 -7.95 2.63
CA CYS A 119 -4.27 -6.90 2.28
C CYS A 119 -4.20 -6.52 0.79
N MET A 120 -3.01 -6.44 0.22
CA MET A 120 -2.81 -6.15 -1.22
C MET A 120 -3.32 -7.28 -2.11
N LEU A 121 -3.13 -8.54 -1.72
CA LEU A 121 -3.73 -9.69 -2.40
C LEU A 121 -5.26 -9.65 -2.35
N LEU A 122 -5.84 -9.24 -1.21
CA LEU A 122 -7.29 -9.03 -1.09
C LEU A 122 -7.77 -7.89 -2.01
N ILE A 123 -7.04 -6.77 -2.09
CA ILE A 123 -7.35 -5.66 -3.01
C ILE A 123 -7.38 -6.15 -4.45
N ILE A 124 -6.36 -6.91 -4.88
CA ILE A 124 -6.28 -7.51 -6.21
C ILE A 124 -7.46 -8.45 -6.45
N TRP A 125 -7.76 -9.33 -5.49
CA TRP A 125 -8.85 -10.29 -5.59
C TRP A 125 -10.22 -9.62 -5.70
N TYR A 126 -10.52 -8.64 -4.84
CA TYR A 126 -11.76 -7.87 -4.91
C TYR A 126 -11.86 -7.08 -6.22
N SER A 127 -10.76 -6.49 -6.67
CA SER A 127 -10.70 -5.76 -7.94
C SER A 127 -10.94 -6.67 -9.14
N TRP A 128 -10.48 -7.92 -9.10
CA TRP A 128 -10.68 -8.89 -10.17
C TRP A 128 -12.07 -9.54 -10.15
N LYS A 129 -12.58 -9.87 -8.96
CA LYS A 129 -13.90 -10.51 -8.81
C LYS A 129 -15.06 -9.53 -9.03
N TRP A 130 -14.79 -8.23 -9.06
CA TRP A 130 -15.80 -7.23 -9.36
C TRP A 130 -16.37 -7.48 -10.77
N PRO A 131 -17.66 -7.88 -10.90
CA PRO A 131 -18.25 -8.14 -12.20
C PRO A 131 -18.29 -6.86 -13.04
N GLU A 132 -18.01 -6.99 -14.34
CA GLU A 132 -18.08 -5.89 -15.29
C GLU A 132 -19.51 -5.37 -15.36
N GLN A 133 -19.75 -4.25 -14.69
CA GLN A 133 -20.96 -3.48 -14.91
C GLN A 133 -20.72 -2.64 -16.15
N GLU A 134 -21.43 -2.97 -17.23
CA GLU A 134 -21.48 -2.18 -18.45
C GLU A 134 -21.66 -0.71 -18.09
N SER A 135 -20.65 0.09 -18.45
CA SER A 135 -20.64 1.54 -18.29
C SER A 135 -21.37 2.21 -19.44
#